data_AF-A0A368AKX8-F1
#
_entry.id   AF-A0A368AKX8-F1
#
_cell.length_a   1.000
_cell.length_b   1.000
_cell.length_c   1.000
_cell.angle_alpha   90.00
_cell.angle_beta   90.00
_cell.angle_gamma   90.00
#
_symmetry.space_group_name_H-M   'P 1'
#
loop_
_entity.id
_entity.type
_entity.pdbx_description
1 polymer ?
#
loop_
_entity_poly.entity_id
_entity_poly.type
_entity_poly.pdbx_seq_one_letter_code
_entity_poly.pdbx_strand_id
1 'polypeptide(L)'
;MTTATSITSALLDVRKAYRLLADYQQRILELLGFIREELGADYYLQIPRNRVPRSLDGLEVSNSAGQRFLPFNDISVLWLRNSGQEDPVHCHEKGDLLFDVWVRNDTGNGEDAEEASNVENSRSELRIYIFQCVEPHKGPYNWRSQIWDLSYYPATGEVLECDGNPGYRAYAETLDLSVCTDENAIRTALNGLRKRASEKLDQQI
;
A
#
# COMPACT_ATOMS: atom_id res chain seq x y z
N MET A 1 -35.96 -18.92 -16.00
CA MET A 1 -36.01 -19.82 -14.83
C MET A 1 -34.61 -19.85 -14.24
N THR A 2 -34.40 -19.17 -13.12
CA THR A 2 -33.15 -19.19 -12.37
C THR A 2 -33.08 -20.52 -11.62
N THR A 3 -32.21 -21.42 -12.06
CA THR A 3 -31.88 -22.64 -11.28
C THR A 3 -31.29 -22.19 -9.96
N ALA A 4 -32.00 -22.43 -8.86
CA ALA A 4 -31.46 -22.19 -7.52
C ALA A 4 -30.14 -22.95 -7.38
N THR A 5 -29.04 -22.22 -7.22
CA THR A 5 -27.72 -22.81 -6.95
C THR A 5 -27.85 -23.70 -5.72
N SER A 6 -27.58 -25.00 -5.84
CA SER A 6 -27.62 -25.89 -4.68
C SER A 6 -26.58 -25.44 -3.66
N ILE A 7 -26.87 -25.64 -2.37
CA ILE A 7 -25.92 -25.29 -1.28
C ILE A 7 -24.54 -25.93 -1.52
N THR A 8 -24.51 -27.14 -2.08
CA THR A 8 -23.29 -27.84 -2.47
C THR A 8 -22.48 -27.07 -3.51
N SER A 9 -23.15 -26.49 -4.52
CA SER A 9 -22.51 -25.69 -5.57
C SER A 9 -21.98 -24.37 -5.01
N ALA A 10 -22.77 -23.69 -4.18
CA ALA A 10 -22.33 -22.47 -3.50
C ALA A 10 -21.10 -22.71 -2.61
N LEU A 11 -21.10 -23.79 -1.82
CA LEU A 11 -19.95 -24.16 -0.99
C LEU A 11 -18.71 -24.56 -1.83
N LEU A 12 -18.91 -25.11 -3.03
CA LEU A 12 -17.82 -25.35 -3.96
C LEU A 12 -17.20 -24.04 -4.44
N ASP A 13 -18.02 -23.06 -4.80
CA ASP A 13 -17.54 -21.76 -5.26
C ASP A 13 -16.84 -20.98 -4.13
N VAL A 14 -17.32 -21.07 -2.89
CA VAL A 14 -16.60 -20.55 -1.71
C VAL A 14 -15.20 -21.15 -1.60
N ARG A 15 -15.05 -22.49 -1.73
CA ARG A 15 -13.72 -23.13 -1.67
C ARG A 15 -12.81 -22.69 -2.81
N LYS A 16 -13.35 -22.47 -4.02
CA LYS A 16 -12.57 -21.93 -5.14
C LYS A 16 -12.11 -20.50 -4.86
N ALA A 17 -13.00 -19.65 -4.33
CA ALA A 17 -12.68 -18.27 -3.97
C ALA A 17 -11.57 -18.20 -2.92
N TYR A 18 -11.61 -19.04 -1.87
CA TYR A 18 -10.53 -19.10 -0.88
C TYR A 18 -9.17 -19.45 -1.48
N ARG A 19 -9.12 -20.41 -2.43
CA ARG A 19 -7.87 -20.77 -3.11
C ARG A 19 -7.38 -19.64 -3.99
N LEU A 20 -8.27 -19.03 -4.77
CA LEU A 20 -7.94 -17.89 -5.62
C LEU A 20 -7.40 -16.70 -4.79
N LEU A 21 -8.01 -16.40 -3.65
CA LEU A 21 -7.55 -15.35 -2.74
C LEU A 21 -6.17 -15.67 -2.16
N ALA A 22 -5.90 -16.92 -1.79
CA ALA A 22 -4.59 -17.34 -1.29
C ALA A 22 -3.51 -17.19 -2.38
N ASP A 23 -3.78 -17.65 -3.60
CA ASP A 23 -2.85 -17.53 -4.73
C ASP A 23 -2.59 -16.05 -5.08
N TYR A 24 -3.65 -15.23 -5.07
CA TYR A 24 -3.54 -13.78 -5.26
C TYR A 24 -2.64 -13.13 -4.19
N GLN A 25 -2.87 -13.43 -2.91
CA GLN A 25 -2.09 -12.86 -1.82
C GLN A 25 -0.61 -13.27 -1.90
N GLN A 26 -0.33 -14.52 -2.27
CA GLN A 26 1.03 -14.98 -2.52
C GLN A 26 1.71 -14.18 -3.64
N ARG A 27 1.00 -13.94 -4.75
CA ARG A 27 1.52 -13.11 -5.85
C ARG A 27 1.78 -11.67 -5.43
N ILE A 28 0.90 -11.06 -4.62
CA ILE A 28 1.11 -9.70 -4.10
C ILE A 28 2.33 -9.65 -3.17
N LEU A 29 2.51 -10.64 -2.31
CA LEU A 29 3.70 -10.75 -1.45
C LEU A 29 5.00 -10.78 -2.27
N GLU A 30 5.03 -11.61 -3.31
CA GLU A 30 6.16 -11.70 -4.25
C GLU A 30 6.41 -10.37 -4.96
N LEU A 31 5.36 -9.73 -5.46
CA LEU A 31 5.42 -8.43 -6.11
C LEU A 31 5.98 -7.35 -5.17
N LEU A 32 5.46 -7.26 -3.95
CA LEU A 32 5.92 -6.31 -2.94
C LEU A 32 7.38 -6.55 -2.56
N GLY A 33 7.77 -7.83 -2.40
CA GLY A 33 9.17 -8.20 -2.15
C GLY A 33 10.09 -7.73 -3.27
N PHE A 34 9.70 -7.98 -4.52
CA PHE A 34 10.44 -7.54 -5.70
C PHE A 34 10.55 -6.01 -5.81
N ILE A 35 9.43 -5.28 -5.64
CA ILE A 35 9.43 -3.81 -5.68
C ILE A 35 10.34 -3.25 -4.58
N ARG A 36 10.28 -3.78 -3.36
CA ARG A 36 11.13 -3.34 -2.25
C ARG A 36 12.62 -3.50 -2.56
N GLU A 37 13.01 -4.67 -3.07
CA GLU A 37 14.40 -4.95 -3.48
C GLU A 37 14.85 -4.01 -4.59
N GLU A 38 14.00 -3.79 -5.58
CA GLU A 38 14.23 -2.83 -6.64
C GLU A 38 14.44 -1.41 -6.08
N LEU A 39 13.60 -0.96 -5.15
CA LEU A 39 13.74 0.37 -4.53
C LEU A 39 14.95 0.47 -3.57
N GLY A 40 15.64 -0.63 -3.28
CA GLY A 40 16.77 -0.64 -2.34
C GLY A 40 16.36 -0.19 -0.94
N ALA A 41 15.18 -0.61 -0.50
CA ALA A 41 14.60 -0.23 0.78
C ALA A 41 14.47 -1.42 1.73
N ASP A 42 14.48 -1.15 3.03
CA ASP A 42 14.28 -2.14 4.08
C ASP A 42 12.83 -2.14 4.58
N TYR A 43 12.37 -3.29 5.06
CA TYR A 43 11.04 -3.38 5.65
C TYR A 43 10.95 -2.55 6.94
N TYR A 44 9.89 -1.76 7.08
CA TYR A 44 9.62 -0.98 8.29
C TYR A 44 8.38 -1.49 9.03
N LEU A 45 7.20 -1.38 8.43
CA LEU A 45 5.96 -1.85 9.05
C LEU A 45 4.86 -2.10 8.01
N GLN A 46 3.76 -2.71 8.45
CA GLN A 46 2.56 -2.88 7.64
C GLN A 46 1.32 -2.43 8.43
N ILE A 47 0.40 -1.76 7.76
CA ILE A 47 -0.87 -1.28 8.31
C ILE A 47 -2.01 -1.93 7.51
N PRO A 48 -2.64 -2.99 8.02
CA PRO A 48 -3.85 -3.51 7.42
C PRO A 48 -5.01 -2.55 7.70
N ARG A 49 -5.86 -2.29 6.70
CA ARG A 49 -7.12 -1.55 6.89
C ARG A 49 -7.96 -2.15 8.01
N ASN A 50 -8.12 -3.48 8.00
CA ASN A 50 -8.88 -4.19 9.01
C ASN A 50 -7.96 -4.97 9.96
N ARG A 51 -7.98 -4.62 11.26
CA ARG A 51 -7.27 -5.41 12.27
C ARG A 51 -7.90 -6.80 12.41
N VAL A 52 -7.07 -7.82 12.20
CA VAL A 52 -7.45 -9.22 12.42
C VAL A 52 -7.94 -9.41 13.87
N PRO A 53 -9.15 -9.93 14.09
CA PRO A 53 -9.67 -10.16 15.43
C PRO A 53 -8.82 -11.18 16.19
N ARG A 54 -8.64 -10.96 17.50
CA ARG A 54 -7.99 -11.92 18.41
C ARG A 54 -8.98 -12.85 19.13
N SER A 55 -10.28 -12.56 19.03
CA SER A 55 -11.38 -13.38 19.52
C SER A 55 -12.51 -13.36 18.51
N LEU A 56 -13.33 -14.41 18.52
CA LEU A 56 -14.58 -14.47 17.76
C LEU A 56 -15.75 -13.83 18.52
N ASP A 57 -15.61 -13.57 19.83
CA ASP A 57 -16.68 -13.02 20.66
C ASP A 57 -17.18 -11.68 20.12
N GLY A 58 -18.49 -11.60 19.87
CA GLY A 58 -19.17 -10.40 19.38
C GLY A 58 -18.99 -10.14 17.88
N LEU A 59 -18.32 -11.04 17.14
CA LEU A 59 -18.22 -10.93 15.69
C LEU A 59 -19.49 -11.40 14.98
N GLU A 60 -20.27 -12.28 15.60
CA GLU A 60 -21.51 -12.84 15.05
C GLU A 60 -22.62 -11.79 14.87
N VAL A 61 -22.53 -10.66 15.56
CA VAL A 61 -23.46 -9.52 15.44
C VAL A 61 -22.90 -8.35 14.64
N SER A 62 -21.67 -8.46 14.13
CA SER A 62 -21.01 -7.38 13.38
C SER A 62 -21.22 -7.54 11.87
N ASN A 63 -21.70 -6.47 11.23
CA ASN A 63 -21.96 -6.43 9.79
C ASN A 63 -20.69 -6.42 8.92
N SER A 64 -19.50 -6.20 9.52
CA SER A 64 -18.22 -6.14 8.80
C SER A 64 -17.19 -7.15 9.30
N ALA A 65 -17.58 -8.06 10.22
CA ALA A 65 -16.66 -9.04 10.81
C ALA A 65 -15.91 -9.87 9.76
N GLY A 66 -16.59 -10.26 8.68
CA GLY A 66 -15.98 -11.06 7.60
C GLY A 66 -14.80 -10.35 6.92
N GLN A 67 -14.88 -9.04 6.69
CA GLN A 67 -13.81 -8.26 6.06
C GLN A 67 -12.53 -8.24 6.89
N ARG A 68 -12.63 -8.42 8.21
CA ARG A 68 -11.48 -8.44 9.12
C ARG A 68 -10.63 -9.70 9.01
N PHE A 69 -11.09 -10.71 8.27
CA PHE A 69 -10.35 -11.92 7.93
C PHE A 69 -9.77 -11.89 6.51
N LEU A 70 -9.76 -10.71 5.85
CA LEU A 70 -9.11 -10.47 4.57
C LEU A 70 -7.85 -9.59 4.80
N PRO A 71 -6.74 -10.16 5.33
CA PRO A 71 -5.62 -9.37 5.87
C PRO A 71 -4.88 -8.52 4.82
N PHE A 72 -4.95 -8.89 3.54
CA PHE A 72 -4.37 -8.15 2.42
C PHE A 72 -5.37 -7.22 1.72
N ASN A 73 -6.57 -7.06 2.27
CA ASN A 73 -7.54 -6.11 1.74
C ASN A 73 -7.18 -4.68 2.16
N ASP A 74 -6.73 -3.86 1.20
CA ASP A 74 -6.33 -2.47 1.42
C ASP A 74 -5.22 -2.33 2.47
N ILE A 75 -4.10 -3.06 2.26
CA ILE A 75 -2.94 -3.02 3.17
C ILE A 75 -1.89 -2.03 2.69
N SER A 76 -1.42 -1.16 3.58
CA SER A 76 -0.21 -0.36 3.38
C SER A 76 1.01 -1.11 3.91
N VAL A 77 2.06 -1.19 3.10
CA VAL A 77 3.38 -1.68 3.53
C VAL A 77 4.39 -0.56 3.38
N LEU A 78 5.05 -0.25 4.48
CA LEU A 78 5.98 0.86 4.57
C LEU A 78 7.42 0.34 4.57
N TRP A 79 8.27 1.00 3.80
CA TRP A 79 9.70 0.69 3.68
C TRP A 79 10.54 1.93 3.87
N LEU A 80 11.76 1.75 4.38
CA LEU A 80 12.72 2.84 4.57
C LEU A 80 13.90 2.64 3.66
N ARG A 81 14.29 3.70 2.96
CA ARG A 81 15.63 3.79 2.37
C ARG A 81 16.39 4.91 3.07
N ASN A 82 17.49 4.53 3.69
CA ASN A 82 18.22 5.38 4.62
C ASN A 82 19.72 5.36 4.30
N SER A 83 20.48 6.21 4.99
CA SER A 83 21.91 6.45 4.74
C SER A 83 22.83 5.60 5.63
N GLY A 84 22.29 4.61 6.36
CA GLY A 84 23.03 3.70 7.23
C GLY A 84 23.08 4.12 8.70
N GLN A 85 22.12 4.93 9.16
CA GLN A 85 22.01 5.31 10.57
C GLN A 85 21.71 4.11 11.45
N GLU A 86 22.09 4.19 12.73
CA GLU A 86 21.77 3.14 13.72
C GLU A 86 20.26 3.05 14.00
N ASP A 87 19.56 4.19 13.98
CA ASP A 87 18.12 4.27 14.18
C ASP A 87 17.45 5.05 13.04
N PRO A 88 17.29 4.45 11.85
CA PRO A 88 16.71 5.13 10.68
C PRO A 88 15.21 5.42 10.86
N VAL A 89 14.58 4.89 11.92
CA VAL A 89 13.17 5.12 12.24
C VAL A 89 12.95 6.47 12.91
N HIS A 90 13.92 6.94 13.69
CA HIS A 90 13.82 8.19 14.45
C HIS A 90 14.88 9.23 14.08
N CYS A 91 16.01 8.81 13.52
CA CYS A 91 17.15 9.70 13.24
C CYS A 91 17.31 9.87 11.73
N HIS A 92 16.44 10.68 11.15
CA HIS A 92 16.42 10.91 9.70
C HIS A 92 17.60 11.77 9.25
N GLU A 93 18.12 11.46 8.07
CA GLU A 93 19.09 12.28 7.35
C GLU A 93 18.47 12.86 6.08
N LYS A 94 19.08 13.93 5.58
CA LYS A 94 18.67 14.53 4.30
C LYS A 94 18.82 13.48 3.20
N GLY A 95 17.73 13.26 2.46
CA GLY A 95 17.66 12.28 1.38
C GLY A 95 17.11 10.93 1.80
N ASP A 96 16.84 10.69 3.09
CA ASP A 96 16.12 9.50 3.50
C ASP A 96 14.70 9.50 2.95
N LEU A 97 14.22 8.29 2.65
CA LEU A 97 12.90 8.07 2.09
C LEU A 97 12.10 7.08 2.94
N LEU A 98 10.82 7.38 3.08
CA LEU A 98 9.78 6.43 3.47
C LEU A 98 8.90 6.16 2.25
N PHE A 99 8.80 4.90 1.87
CA PHE A 99 7.84 4.43 0.88
C PHE A 99 6.61 3.90 1.60
N ASP A 100 5.43 4.28 1.16
CA ASP A 100 4.18 3.61 1.50
C ASP A 100 3.60 3.02 0.22
N VAL A 101 3.57 1.69 0.15
CA VAL A 101 2.97 0.94 -0.94
C VAL A 101 1.65 0.38 -0.47
N TRP A 102 0.58 1.04 -0.88
CA TRP A 102 -0.79 0.69 -0.56
C TRP A 102 -1.39 -0.21 -1.63
N VAL A 103 -1.68 -1.45 -1.26
CA VAL A 103 -2.34 -2.44 -2.13
C VAL A 103 -3.86 -2.19 -2.11
N ARG A 104 -4.39 -1.54 -3.14
CA ARG A 104 -5.85 -1.38 -3.34
C ARG A 104 -6.36 -2.50 -4.21
N ASN A 105 -7.00 -3.50 -3.62
CA ASN A 105 -7.57 -4.62 -4.40
C ASN A 105 -8.84 -4.21 -5.14
N ASP A 106 -9.57 -3.25 -4.59
CA ASP A 106 -10.84 -2.75 -5.12
C ASP A 106 -10.95 -1.24 -4.84
N THR A 107 -10.76 -0.44 -5.90
CA THR A 107 -10.95 1.01 -5.85
C THR A 107 -12.41 1.44 -5.77
N GLY A 108 -13.36 0.54 -6.03
CA GLY A 108 -14.79 0.82 -6.00
C GLY A 108 -15.49 0.41 -4.71
N ASN A 109 -14.75 0.04 -3.67
CA ASN A 109 -15.33 -0.45 -2.42
C ASN A 109 -15.95 0.65 -1.53
N GLY A 110 -15.89 1.92 -1.94
CA GLY A 110 -16.55 3.05 -1.29
C GLY A 110 -15.90 3.53 0.00
N GLU A 111 -14.61 3.22 0.17
CA GLU A 111 -13.88 3.44 1.41
C GLU A 111 -12.75 4.46 1.18
N ASP A 112 -12.20 5.00 2.27
CA ASP A 112 -11.15 6.02 2.22
C ASP A 112 -11.55 7.28 1.41
N ALA A 113 -12.83 7.68 1.55
CA ALA A 113 -13.47 8.81 0.87
C ALA A 113 -13.57 8.67 -0.67
N GLU A 114 -13.42 7.46 -1.20
CA GLU A 114 -13.68 7.17 -2.61
C GLU A 114 -15.16 6.84 -2.88
N GLU A 115 -15.62 7.17 -4.07
CA GLU A 115 -16.96 6.81 -4.52
C GLU A 115 -17.06 5.31 -4.78
N ALA A 116 -18.10 4.67 -4.22
CA ALA A 116 -18.38 3.28 -4.52
C ALA A 116 -18.71 3.10 -6.01
N SER A 117 -18.17 2.05 -6.62
CA SER A 117 -18.50 1.63 -7.99
C SER A 117 -18.91 0.17 -8.04
N ASN A 118 -19.47 -0.26 -9.17
CA ASN A 118 -19.65 -1.69 -9.40
C ASN A 118 -18.29 -2.38 -9.59
N VAL A 119 -18.27 -3.69 -9.37
CA VAL A 119 -17.05 -4.48 -9.43
C VAL A 119 -16.42 -4.48 -10.82
N GLU A 120 -17.21 -4.29 -11.88
CA GLU A 120 -16.73 -4.23 -13.27
C GLU A 120 -15.98 -2.94 -13.60
N ASN A 121 -16.27 -1.83 -12.90
CA ASN A 121 -15.57 -0.56 -13.08
C ASN A 121 -14.45 -0.35 -12.05
N SER A 122 -14.41 -1.18 -11.01
CA SER A 122 -13.32 -1.20 -10.04
C SER A 122 -12.01 -1.65 -10.68
N ARG A 123 -10.91 -1.14 -10.11
CA ARG A 123 -9.54 -1.54 -10.44
C ARG A 123 -8.83 -2.09 -9.22
N SER A 124 -7.83 -2.94 -9.47
CA SER A 124 -6.82 -3.32 -8.51
C SER A 124 -5.50 -2.61 -8.84
N GLU A 125 -4.95 -1.86 -7.90
CA GLU A 125 -3.80 -0.99 -8.12
C GLU A 125 -2.89 -0.95 -6.88
N LEU A 126 -1.62 -0.62 -7.11
CA LEU A 126 -0.72 -0.15 -6.05
C LEU A 126 -0.71 1.38 -6.07
N ARG A 127 -0.95 2.01 -4.92
CA ARG A 127 -0.64 3.42 -4.73
C ARG A 127 0.68 3.52 -3.99
N ILE A 128 1.63 4.21 -4.59
CA ILE A 128 2.99 4.33 -4.09
C ILE A 128 3.19 5.79 -3.71
N TYR A 129 3.40 6.01 -2.42
CA TYR A 129 3.74 7.30 -1.86
C TYR A 129 5.20 7.31 -1.44
N ILE A 130 5.91 8.38 -1.76
CA ILE A 130 7.33 8.54 -1.45
C ILE A 130 7.48 9.81 -0.63
N PHE A 131 7.71 9.63 0.67
CA PHE A 131 8.03 10.70 1.59
C PHE A 131 9.53 10.92 1.61
N GLN A 132 9.96 12.15 1.44
CA GLN A 132 11.36 12.56 1.36
C GLN A 132 11.69 13.49 2.53
N CYS A 133 12.79 13.18 3.22
CA CYS A 133 13.43 14.09 4.16
C CYS A 133 14.31 15.10 3.40
N VAL A 134 13.84 16.35 3.25
CA VAL A 134 14.61 17.45 2.63
C VAL A 134 15.47 18.15 3.67
N GLU A 135 14.89 18.40 4.85
CA GLU A 135 15.56 18.96 6.02
C GLU A 135 15.10 18.19 7.27
N PRO A 136 16.00 17.44 7.93
CA PRO A 136 15.61 16.62 9.07
C PRO A 136 15.26 17.48 10.29
N HIS A 137 14.35 16.97 11.11
CA HIS A 137 14.06 17.56 12.41
C HIS A 137 15.23 17.36 13.37
N LYS A 138 15.32 18.21 14.40
CA LYS A 138 16.31 18.05 15.47
C LYS A 138 15.85 16.99 16.46
N GLY A 139 16.70 16.00 16.70
CA GLY A 139 16.43 14.92 17.66
C GLY A 139 15.61 13.78 17.05
N PRO A 140 15.21 12.79 17.86
CA PRO A 140 14.44 11.66 17.38
C PRO A 140 13.07 12.13 16.90
N TYR A 141 12.69 11.74 15.69
CA TYR A 141 11.46 12.08 15.04
C TYR A 141 10.98 10.88 14.21
N ASN A 142 9.83 10.30 14.53
CA ASN A 142 9.40 9.01 14.00
C ASN A 142 8.73 9.14 12.62
N TRP A 143 9.21 8.36 11.63
CA TRP A 143 8.60 8.29 10.30
C TRP A 143 7.10 8.00 10.32
N ARG A 144 6.63 7.04 11.13
CA ARG A 144 5.22 6.67 11.17
C ARG A 144 4.38 7.73 11.88
N SER A 145 4.57 7.91 13.17
CA SER A 145 3.60 8.65 14.01
C SER A 145 3.72 10.17 13.90
N GLN A 146 4.81 10.69 13.32
CA GLN A 146 5.05 12.13 13.23
C GLN A 146 5.13 12.65 11.79
N ILE A 147 5.42 11.81 10.81
CA ILE A 147 5.40 12.19 9.39
C ILE A 147 4.19 11.56 8.68
N TRP A 148 4.17 10.23 8.54
CA TRP A 148 3.18 9.52 7.72
C TRP A 148 1.75 9.64 8.25
N ASP A 149 1.51 9.30 9.52
CA ASP A 149 0.18 9.31 10.16
C ASP A 149 -0.46 10.72 10.17
N LEU A 150 0.34 11.78 10.01
CA LEU A 150 -0.10 13.17 10.12
C LEU A 150 -0.19 13.90 8.78
N SER A 151 0.27 13.30 7.68
CA SER A 151 0.33 13.95 6.38
C SER A 151 -0.82 13.53 5.47
N TYR A 152 -1.36 14.47 4.71
CA TYR A 152 -2.23 14.15 3.59
C TYR A 152 -1.43 13.54 2.42
N TYR A 153 -2.05 12.58 1.75
CA TYR A 153 -1.50 12.06 0.51
C TYR A 153 -1.69 13.08 -0.63
N PRO A 154 -0.64 13.35 -1.44
CA PRO A 154 -0.78 14.17 -2.64
C PRO A 154 -1.61 13.46 -3.71
N ALA A 155 -2.13 14.23 -4.66
CA ALA A 155 -2.70 13.65 -5.86
C ALA A 155 -1.61 12.96 -6.72
N THR A 156 -2.02 11.96 -7.50
CA THR A 156 -1.11 11.22 -8.40
C THR A 156 -0.33 12.16 -9.30
N GLY A 157 1.00 12.05 -9.30
CA GLY A 157 1.92 12.87 -10.09
C GLY A 157 2.29 14.22 -9.45
N GLU A 158 1.78 14.52 -8.27
CA GLU A 158 2.03 15.76 -7.54
C GLU A 158 2.95 15.57 -6.34
N VAL A 159 3.48 16.70 -5.85
CA VAL A 159 4.30 16.78 -4.64
C VAL A 159 3.62 17.72 -3.68
N LEU A 160 3.51 17.31 -2.41
CA LEU A 160 2.95 18.12 -1.33
C LEU A 160 3.92 18.15 -0.15
N GLU A 161 4.04 19.30 0.52
CA GLU A 161 4.72 19.38 1.82
C GLU A 161 3.94 18.59 2.87
N CYS A 162 4.63 17.85 3.73
CA CYS A 162 3.98 17.08 4.80
C CYS A 162 3.41 18.01 5.87
N ASP A 163 2.14 17.82 6.23
CA ASP A 163 1.43 18.73 7.14
C ASP A 163 2.14 18.84 8.49
N GLY A 164 2.36 20.08 8.91
CA GLY A 164 3.05 20.38 10.18
C GLY A 164 4.53 19.98 10.22
N ASN A 165 5.10 19.51 9.11
CA ASN A 165 6.47 19.00 9.02
C ASN A 165 7.26 19.72 7.91
N PRO A 166 7.55 21.03 8.08
CA PRO A 166 8.36 21.77 7.12
C PRO A 166 9.76 21.14 7.06
N GLY A 167 10.16 20.70 5.87
CA GLY A 167 11.36 19.88 5.66
C GLY A 167 11.07 18.46 5.15
N TYR A 168 9.80 18.07 5.06
CA TYR A 168 9.37 16.81 4.48
C TYR A 168 8.34 17.05 3.38
N ARG A 169 8.40 16.24 2.33
CA ARG A 169 7.43 16.28 1.24
C ARG A 169 7.11 14.88 0.73
N ALA A 170 5.92 14.70 0.19
CA ALA A 170 5.45 13.44 -0.36
C ALA A 170 5.19 13.57 -1.87
N TYR A 171 5.46 12.51 -2.61
CA TYR A 171 5.04 12.31 -4.01
C TYR A 171 4.11 11.10 -4.09
N ALA A 172 3.12 11.12 -4.99
CA ALA A 172 2.21 10.00 -5.21
C ALA A 172 2.29 9.47 -6.65
N GLU A 173 2.21 8.16 -6.82
CA GLU A 173 2.00 7.51 -8.10
C GLU A 173 1.13 6.26 -7.98
N THR A 174 0.44 5.90 -9.06
CA THR A 174 -0.41 4.71 -9.11
C THR A 174 0.10 3.75 -10.17
N LEU A 175 0.17 2.47 -9.82
CA LEU A 175 0.49 1.37 -10.72
C LEU A 175 -0.68 0.39 -10.81
N ASP A 176 -1.23 0.22 -12.00
CA ASP A 176 -2.28 -0.77 -12.25
C ASP A 176 -1.72 -2.20 -12.12
N LEU A 177 -2.36 -3.06 -11.33
CA LEU A 177 -1.87 -4.43 -11.14
C LEU A 177 -1.98 -5.28 -12.42
N SER A 178 -2.85 -4.92 -13.36
CA SER A 178 -2.98 -5.61 -14.64
C SER A 178 -1.73 -5.51 -15.53
N VAL A 179 -0.89 -4.49 -15.30
CA VAL A 179 0.39 -4.35 -16.03
C VAL A 179 1.56 -5.01 -15.29
N CYS A 180 1.37 -5.54 -14.09
CA CYS A 180 2.38 -6.24 -13.29
C CYS A 180 2.47 -7.75 -13.63
N THR A 181 2.52 -8.07 -14.93
CA THR A 181 2.40 -9.45 -15.44
C THR A 181 3.63 -10.31 -15.13
N ASP A 182 4.81 -9.71 -15.21
CA ASP A 182 6.10 -10.37 -15.03
C ASP A 182 7.18 -9.37 -14.56
N GLU A 183 8.36 -9.87 -14.22
CA GLU A 183 9.47 -9.04 -13.72
C GLU A 183 9.88 -7.93 -14.69
N ASN A 184 9.84 -8.15 -16.00
CA ASN A 184 10.25 -7.14 -16.98
C ASN A 184 9.24 -6.01 -17.07
N ALA A 185 7.95 -6.34 -17.06
CA ALA A 185 6.87 -5.36 -17.01
C ALA A 185 6.95 -4.53 -15.73
N ILE A 186 7.19 -5.17 -14.58
CA ILE A 186 7.35 -4.50 -13.29
C ILE A 186 8.59 -3.58 -13.30
N ARG A 187 9.76 -4.06 -13.74
CA ARG A 187 10.97 -3.21 -13.87
C ARG A 187 10.74 -2.00 -14.76
N THR A 188 10.05 -2.19 -15.89
CA THR A 188 9.73 -1.11 -16.82
C THR A 188 8.85 -0.06 -16.15
N ALA A 189 7.80 -0.49 -15.45
CA ALA A 189 6.93 0.40 -14.70
C ALA A 189 7.69 1.16 -13.59
N LEU A 190 8.50 0.44 -12.80
CA LEU A 190 9.31 1.03 -11.72
C LEU A 190 10.35 2.00 -12.26
N ASN A 191 10.99 1.73 -13.41
CA ASN A 191 11.91 2.68 -14.02
C ASN A 191 11.20 3.98 -14.46
N GLY A 192 9.97 3.86 -14.98
CA GLY A 192 9.13 5.01 -15.29
C GLY A 192 8.79 5.83 -14.04
N LEU A 193 8.38 5.14 -12.96
CA LEU A 193 8.08 5.75 -11.67
C LEU A 193 9.31 6.43 -11.08
N ARG A 194 10.45 5.74 -10.99
CA ARG A 194 11.72 6.29 -10.48
C ARG A 194 12.10 7.55 -11.23
N LYS A 195 12.01 7.55 -12.56
CA LYS A 195 12.31 8.73 -13.38
C LYS A 195 11.42 9.91 -13.01
N ARG A 196 10.09 9.73 -13.02
CA ARG A 196 9.13 10.80 -12.70
C ARG A 196 9.28 11.30 -11.27
N ALA A 197 9.35 10.37 -10.31
CA ALA A 197 9.54 10.69 -8.91
C ALA A 197 10.87 11.43 -8.67
N SER A 198 11.95 11.02 -9.35
CA SER A 198 13.24 11.70 -9.24
C SER A 198 13.20 13.13 -9.76
N GLU A 199 12.53 13.35 -10.90
CA GLU A 199 12.32 14.68 -11.47
C GLU A 199 11.50 15.57 -10.54
N LYS A 200 10.49 15.01 -9.87
CA LYS A 200 9.58 15.74 -8.97
C LYS A 200 10.16 16.02 -7.59
N LEU A 201 10.91 15.07 -7.04
CA LEU A 201 11.53 15.11 -5.72
C LEU A 201 12.99 15.58 -5.74
N ASP A 202 13.52 15.98 -6.91
CA ASP A 202 14.89 16.47 -7.06
C ASP A 202 15.93 15.59 -6.33
N GLN A 203 15.75 14.27 -6.45
CA GLN A 203 16.56 13.25 -5.79
C GLN A 203 16.47 11.96 -6.58
N GLN A 204 17.56 11.18 -6.62
CA GLN A 204 17.49 9.84 -7.18
C GLN A 204 16.57 8.94 -6.35
N ILE A 205 15.50 8.46 -7.01
CA ILE A 205 14.58 7.44 -6.50
C ILE A 205 15.00 6.07 -6.98
#